data_AF-A0A0F9USP2-F1
#
_entry.id   AF-A0A0F9USP2-F1
#
_cell.length_a   1.000
_cell.length_b   1.000
_cell.length_c   1.000
_cell.angle_alpha   90.00
_cell.angle_beta   90.00
_cell.angle_gamma   90.00
#
_symmetry.space_group_name_H-M   'P 1'
#
loop_
_entity.id
_entity.type
_entity.pdbx_description
1 polymer ?
#
loop_
_entity_poly.entity_id
_entity_poly.type
_entity_poly.pdbx_seq_one_letter_code
_entity_poly.pdbx_strand_id
1 'polypeptide(L)'
;MDLSKRGHLTPAEKTMISQTLQIFTLDGIAGSLGDMKGRIMFHGGTSISTIHGSPRWSEDLDFVVSPSMSNDLDAVREEVERQAAERIDEVTPGAKFELVDKGKARGKVREADPGTVMRWTGRWEHPSRIGVVKIKTEFYIAEPDITALYTTFDATGEAVGIETYHPIPAATLDTIWADKIMAMSARPAMKWRDVYDMGYVMDHMGQMSDDDLYKRLEVACASYRSSMTTICDGLQRDYLADLSSNYQTFKNDMQSWLPGMAFDKAEELGALEKYHEACVTQIDRARMMINARVAEPDDEDYACGF
;
A
#
# COMPACT_ATOMS: atom_id res chain seq x y z
N MET A 1 5.57 24.58 13.92
CA MET A 1 5.15 24.12 15.26
C MET A 1 5.94 24.90 16.32
N ASP A 2 5.29 25.55 17.30
CA ASP A 2 5.99 26.37 18.32
C ASP A 2 6.56 25.52 19.48
N LEU A 3 7.84 25.16 19.44
CA LEU A 3 8.49 24.32 20.46
C LEU A 3 8.92 25.08 21.72
N SER A 4 8.71 26.41 21.79
CA SER A 4 9.11 27.25 22.94
C SER A 4 8.27 27.01 24.19
N LYS A 5 7.08 26.41 24.03
CA LYS A 5 6.15 26.09 25.11
C LYS A 5 5.63 24.67 24.98
N ARG A 6 5.31 24.07 26.12
CA ARG A 6 4.67 22.75 26.16
C ARG A 6 3.21 22.86 25.75
N GLY A 7 2.78 22.05 24.79
CA GLY A 7 1.40 22.04 24.31
C GLY A 7 0.97 20.68 23.77
N HIS A 8 -0.33 20.47 23.59
CA HIS A 8 -0.86 19.27 22.94
C HIS A 8 -0.64 19.33 21.43
N LEU A 9 -0.37 18.16 20.82
CA LEU A 9 -0.38 18.06 19.36
C LEU A 9 -1.81 18.21 18.82
N THR A 10 -1.99 19.18 17.93
CA THR A 10 -3.22 19.31 17.14
C THR A 10 -3.35 18.17 16.12
N PRO A 11 -4.55 17.88 15.59
CA PRO A 11 -4.72 16.89 14.53
C PRO A 11 -3.86 17.18 13.29
N ALA A 12 -3.79 18.44 12.85
CA ALA A 12 -2.98 18.84 11.71
C ALA A 12 -1.48 18.62 11.94
N GLU A 13 -0.98 18.93 13.14
CA GLU A 13 0.41 18.64 13.50
C GLU A 13 0.68 17.13 13.50
N LYS A 14 -0.25 16.29 14.00
CA LYS A 14 -0.09 14.83 13.98
C LYS A 14 0.01 14.29 12.56
N THR A 15 -0.87 14.74 11.65
CA THR A 15 -0.85 14.33 10.25
C THR A 15 0.46 14.74 9.58
N MET A 16 0.89 15.99 9.76
CA MET A 16 2.15 16.48 9.19
C MET A 16 3.36 15.68 9.71
N ILE A 17 3.45 15.46 11.03
CA ILE A 17 4.51 14.63 11.61
C ILE A 17 4.43 13.22 11.02
N SER A 18 3.24 12.62 10.95
CA SER A 18 3.08 11.26 10.40
C SER A 18 3.59 11.15 8.96
N GLN A 19 3.27 12.12 8.11
CA GLN A 19 3.75 12.20 6.72
C GLN A 19 5.27 12.35 6.66
N THR A 20 5.84 13.23 7.47
CA THR A 20 7.30 13.39 7.57
C THR A 20 7.98 12.08 8.01
N LEU A 21 7.44 11.41 9.03
CA LEU A 21 7.98 10.14 9.51
C LEU A 21 7.92 9.04 8.45
N GLN A 22 6.84 8.99 7.66
CA GLN A 22 6.70 8.04 6.55
C GLN A 22 7.82 8.24 5.53
N ILE A 23 8.06 9.47 5.07
CA ILE A 23 9.11 9.75 4.08
C ILE A 23 10.50 9.44 4.63
N PHE A 24 10.80 9.82 5.87
CA PHE A 24 12.11 9.53 6.47
C PHE A 24 12.34 8.05 6.73
N THR A 25 11.30 7.31 7.11
CA THR A 25 11.40 5.85 7.27
C THR A 25 11.53 5.16 5.92
N LEU A 26 10.78 5.61 4.91
CA LEU A 26 10.89 5.12 3.54
C LEU A 26 12.29 5.35 2.97
N ASP A 27 12.85 6.54 3.18
CA ASP A 27 14.22 6.88 2.76
C ASP A 27 15.28 6.05 3.48
N GLY A 28 15.13 5.85 4.80
CA GLY A 28 16.04 4.99 5.56
C GLY A 28 16.01 3.53 5.08
N ILE A 29 14.81 3.00 4.77
CA ILE A 29 14.67 1.67 4.15
C ILE A 29 15.38 1.65 2.80
N ALA A 30 15.07 2.61 1.91
CA ALA A 30 15.63 2.71 0.58
C ALA A 30 17.17 2.82 0.59
N GLY A 31 17.73 3.64 1.48
CA GLY A 31 19.18 3.81 1.67
C GLY A 31 19.86 2.56 2.24
N SER A 32 19.11 1.68 2.89
CA SER A 32 19.63 0.44 3.48
C SER A 32 19.44 -0.80 2.60
N LEU A 33 18.80 -0.68 1.44
CA LEU A 33 18.46 -1.86 0.62
C LEU A 33 19.67 -2.61 0.08
N GLY A 34 20.72 -1.92 -0.39
CA GLY A 34 21.89 -2.61 -0.96
C GLY A 34 21.52 -3.66 -2.02
N ASP A 35 21.89 -4.92 -1.77
CA ASP A 35 21.60 -6.10 -2.60
C ASP A 35 20.20 -6.71 -2.38
N MET A 36 19.39 -6.15 -1.48
CA MET A 36 17.97 -6.50 -1.31
C MET A 36 17.07 -5.96 -2.43
N LYS A 37 17.57 -5.07 -3.29
CA LYS A 37 16.80 -4.57 -4.44
C LYS A 37 16.32 -5.74 -5.32
N GLY A 38 15.05 -5.70 -5.73
CA GLY A 38 14.39 -6.77 -6.49
C GLY A 38 13.75 -7.87 -5.62
N ARG A 39 13.97 -7.85 -4.30
CA ARG A 39 13.31 -8.74 -3.33
C ARG A 39 12.22 -8.03 -2.52
N ILE A 40 12.09 -6.72 -2.67
CA ILE A 40 11.16 -5.83 -1.95
C ILE A 40 10.42 -4.92 -2.93
N MET A 41 9.14 -4.69 -2.68
CA MET A 41 8.29 -3.77 -3.43
C MET A 41 7.46 -2.92 -2.47
N PHE A 42 7.53 -1.59 -2.61
CA PHE A 42 6.67 -0.63 -1.92
C PHE A 42 5.33 -0.47 -2.66
N HIS A 43 4.22 -0.73 -1.97
CA HIS A 43 2.89 -0.72 -2.58
C HIS A 43 1.82 -0.14 -1.64
N GLY A 44 0.54 -0.41 -1.93
CA GLY A 44 -0.57 -0.01 -1.08
C GLY A 44 -0.91 1.48 -1.15
N GLY A 45 -1.75 1.94 -0.23
CA GLY A 45 -2.33 3.28 -0.28
C GLY A 45 -1.30 4.41 -0.15
N THR A 46 -0.23 4.19 0.60
CA THR A 46 0.81 5.20 0.81
C THR A 46 1.75 5.30 -0.38
N SER A 47 1.98 4.21 -1.11
CA SER A 47 2.66 4.27 -2.42
C SER A 47 1.84 5.06 -3.44
N ILE A 48 0.51 4.85 -3.51
CA ILE A 48 -0.36 5.65 -4.39
C ILE A 48 -0.28 7.16 -4.04
N SER A 49 -0.24 7.51 -2.76
CA SER A 49 -0.14 8.91 -2.34
C SER A 49 1.24 9.53 -2.60
N THR A 50 2.30 8.85 -2.19
CA THR A 50 3.66 9.43 -2.14
C THR A 50 4.49 9.22 -3.40
N ILE A 51 4.15 8.23 -4.22
CA ILE A 51 4.85 7.92 -5.47
C ILE A 51 4.00 8.35 -6.67
N HIS A 52 2.70 8.05 -6.62
CA HIS A 52 1.79 8.26 -7.75
C HIS A 52 0.97 9.55 -7.65
N GLY A 53 1.09 10.30 -6.54
CA GLY A 53 0.53 11.64 -6.40
C GLY A 53 -0.94 11.72 -5.95
N SER A 54 -1.49 10.64 -5.39
CA SER A 54 -2.87 10.68 -4.89
C SER A 54 -3.02 11.62 -3.69
N PRO A 55 -4.04 12.51 -3.70
CA PRO A 55 -4.25 13.46 -2.60
C PRO A 55 -4.86 12.82 -1.35
N ARG A 56 -5.27 11.55 -1.42
CA ARG A 56 -5.88 10.84 -0.29
C ARG A 56 -4.81 10.50 0.75
N TRP A 57 -5.07 10.88 2.00
CA TRP A 57 -4.22 10.52 3.14
C TRP A 57 -4.20 9.01 3.38
N SER A 58 -3.00 8.47 3.60
CA SER A 58 -2.75 7.05 3.90
C SER A 58 -1.72 6.91 5.02
N GLU A 59 -1.99 6.06 6.00
CA GLU A 59 -1.27 6.04 7.30
C GLU A 59 -0.14 5.01 7.38
N ASP A 60 -0.30 3.85 6.75
CA ASP A 60 0.62 2.72 6.89
C ASP A 60 1.54 2.59 5.66
N LEU A 61 2.81 2.27 5.86
CA LEU A 61 3.74 1.90 4.78
C LEU A 61 3.64 0.40 4.55
N ASP A 62 3.28 -0.02 3.35
CA ASP A 62 3.11 -1.44 3.01
C ASP A 62 4.18 -1.89 2.02
N PHE A 63 4.75 -3.07 2.25
CA PHE A 63 5.71 -3.71 1.38
C PHE A 63 5.36 -5.17 1.15
N VAL A 64 5.66 -5.67 -0.05
CA VAL A 64 5.79 -7.10 -0.32
C VAL A 64 7.27 -7.44 -0.37
N VAL A 65 7.68 -8.50 0.33
CA VAL A 65 9.07 -8.94 0.43
C VAL A 65 9.21 -10.43 0.20
N SER A 66 10.38 -10.87 -0.26
CA SER A 66 10.65 -12.29 -0.43
C SER A 66 10.84 -12.99 0.93
N PRO A 67 10.61 -14.31 1.02
CA PRO A 67 10.80 -15.07 2.26
C PRO A 67 12.18 -14.90 2.89
N SER A 68 13.20 -14.76 2.04
CA SER A 68 14.60 -14.59 2.46
C SER A 68 14.88 -13.25 3.17
N MET A 69 14.03 -12.23 3.00
CA MET A 69 14.32 -10.87 3.44
C MET A 69 14.09 -10.61 4.92
N SER A 70 13.42 -11.50 5.63
CA SER A 70 13.04 -11.24 7.04
C SER A 70 14.25 -10.93 7.93
N ASN A 71 15.31 -11.75 7.84
CA ASN A 71 16.56 -11.53 8.57
C ASN A 71 17.33 -10.30 8.07
N ASP A 72 17.32 -10.04 6.76
CA ASP A 72 18.03 -8.90 6.17
C ASP A 72 17.41 -7.58 6.65
N LEU A 73 16.08 -7.49 6.66
CA LEU A 73 15.33 -6.34 7.15
C LEU A 73 15.58 -6.11 8.65
N ASP A 74 15.56 -7.18 9.45
CA ASP A 74 15.90 -7.11 10.86
C ASP A 74 17.33 -6.57 11.10
N ALA A 75 18.28 -6.96 10.27
CA ALA A 75 19.67 -6.53 10.36
C ALA A 75 19.86 -5.05 10.03
N VAL A 76 19.03 -4.48 9.14
CA VAL A 76 19.13 -3.06 8.77
C VAL A 76 18.22 -2.13 9.59
N ARG A 77 17.32 -2.65 10.44
CA ARG A 77 16.35 -1.82 11.17
C ARG A 77 17.00 -0.70 12.00
N GLU A 78 18.09 -1.00 12.72
CA GLU A 78 18.79 0.00 13.54
C GLU A 78 19.41 1.11 12.68
N GLU A 79 19.87 0.77 11.48
CA GLU A 79 20.39 1.74 10.52
C GLU A 79 19.26 2.58 9.91
N VAL A 80 18.12 1.98 9.59
CA VAL A 80 16.89 2.71 9.18
C VAL A 80 16.45 3.69 10.27
N GLU A 81 16.44 3.26 11.54
CA GLU A 81 16.12 4.11 12.68
C GLU A 81 17.09 5.29 12.78
N ARG A 82 18.40 5.02 12.69
CA ARG A 82 19.45 6.05 12.76
C ARG A 82 19.27 7.10 11.67
N GLN A 83 19.13 6.68 10.41
CA GLN A 83 18.94 7.60 9.27
C GLN A 83 17.66 8.43 9.41
N ALA A 84 16.55 7.81 9.80
CA ALA A 84 15.30 8.52 10.02
C ALA A 84 15.42 9.52 11.20
N ALA A 85 16.04 9.12 12.31
CA ALA A 85 16.22 9.96 13.48
C ALA A 85 17.09 11.20 13.19
N GLU A 86 18.13 11.07 12.37
CA GLU A 86 18.97 12.19 11.92
C GLU A 86 18.14 13.24 11.17
N ARG A 87 17.35 12.81 10.18
CA ARG A 87 16.48 13.72 9.42
C ARG A 87 15.36 14.32 10.29
N ILE A 88 14.87 13.58 11.28
CA ILE A 88 13.88 14.08 12.24
C ILE A 88 14.46 15.20 13.10
N ASP A 89 15.70 15.06 13.56
CA ASP A 89 16.36 16.08 14.38
C ASP A 89 16.61 17.37 13.58
N GLU A 90 16.87 17.27 12.27
CA GLU A 90 16.98 18.44 11.39
C GLU A 90 15.68 19.24 11.29
N VAL A 91 14.52 18.56 11.18
CA VAL A 91 13.22 19.22 10.99
C VAL A 91 12.56 19.58 12.32
N THR A 92 12.75 18.76 13.36
CA THR A 92 12.19 18.97 14.69
C THR A 92 13.24 18.68 15.78
N PRO A 93 14.19 19.60 15.99
CA PRO A 93 15.29 19.41 16.93
C PRO A 93 14.85 19.00 18.33
N GLY A 94 15.48 17.98 18.89
CA GLY A 94 15.18 17.45 20.23
C GLY A 94 13.97 16.51 20.28
N ALA A 95 13.38 16.17 19.13
CA ALA A 95 12.46 15.06 19.05
C ALA A 95 13.19 13.73 19.22
N LYS A 96 12.46 12.72 19.70
CA LYS A 96 12.93 11.34 19.77
C LYS A 96 12.14 10.51 18.79
N PHE A 97 12.85 9.64 18.08
CA PHE A 97 12.28 8.64 17.21
C PHE A 97 12.85 7.27 17.57
N GLU A 98 11.97 6.27 17.67
CA GLU A 98 12.34 4.88 17.93
C GLU A 98 11.59 3.98 16.95
N LEU A 99 12.26 2.98 16.37
CA LEU A 99 11.69 2.06 15.41
C LEU A 99 11.71 0.63 15.96
N VAL A 100 10.56 0.14 16.38
CA VAL A 100 10.46 -1.15 17.10
C VAL A 100 9.80 -2.22 16.24
N ASP A 101 10.39 -3.41 16.16
CA ASP A 101 9.70 -4.59 15.64
C ASP A 101 8.70 -5.14 16.66
N LYS A 102 7.42 -5.07 16.33
CA LYS A 102 6.33 -5.58 17.17
C LYS A 102 6.14 -7.09 17.07
N GLY A 103 6.66 -7.74 16.03
CA GLY A 103 6.65 -9.20 15.88
C GLY A 103 7.45 -9.87 16.99
N LYS A 104 8.69 -9.43 17.21
CA LYS A 104 9.58 -9.93 18.28
C LYS A 104 9.24 -9.43 19.68
N ALA A 105 8.65 -8.25 19.82
CA ALA A 105 8.31 -7.67 21.13
C ALA A 105 7.31 -8.49 21.98
N ARG A 106 6.61 -9.48 21.38
CA ARG A 106 5.70 -10.40 22.09
C ARG A 106 6.36 -11.71 22.54
N GLY A 107 7.69 -11.82 22.50
CA GLY A 107 8.41 -12.99 23.01
C GLY A 107 8.24 -14.27 22.18
N LYS A 108 7.64 -14.17 20.99
CA LYS A 108 7.63 -15.23 19.98
C LYS A 108 8.59 -14.79 18.88
N VAL A 109 9.83 -15.30 18.91
CA VAL A 109 10.67 -15.32 17.72
C VAL A 109 9.98 -16.28 16.77
N ARG A 110 9.14 -15.76 15.89
CA ARG A 110 8.75 -16.49 14.69
C ARG A 110 9.80 -16.09 13.67
N GLU A 111 10.60 -17.05 13.21
CA GLU A 111 11.08 -16.96 11.83
C GLU A 111 9.87 -16.58 10.98
N ALA A 112 10.07 -15.60 10.12
CA ALA A 112 8.95 -14.95 9.48
C ALA A 112 8.37 -15.92 8.42
N ASP A 113 7.32 -16.63 8.85
CA ASP A 113 6.65 -17.67 8.08
C ASP A 113 6.00 -17.03 6.84
N PRO A 114 6.18 -17.58 5.63
CA PRO A 114 5.58 -16.95 4.48
C PRO A 114 4.06 -16.93 4.55
N GLY A 115 3.45 -15.92 3.94
CA GLY A 115 2.05 -15.55 4.14
C GLY A 115 1.78 -14.78 5.44
N THR A 116 2.82 -14.41 6.21
CA THR A 116 2.69 -13.55 7.40
C THR A 116 3.19 -12.13 7.15
N VAL A 117 3.00 -11.27 8.15
CA VAL A 117 3.35 -9.84 8.10
C VAL A 117 4.29 -9.50 9.25
N MET A 118 5.51 -9.08 8.91
CA MET A 118 6.44 -8.42 9.84
C MET A 118 6.03 -6.95 9.99
N ARG A 119 6.15 -6.39 11.20
CA ARG A 119 5.68 -5.03 11.49
C ARG A 119 6.68 -4.22 12.29
N TRP A 120 7.12 -3.12 11.71
CA TRP A 120 7.80 -2.06 12.46
C TRP A 120 6.82 -0.98 12.87
N THR A 121 7.05 -0.40 14.05
CA THR A 121 6.33 0.76 14.53
C THR A 121 7.33 1.86 14.84
N GLY A 122 7.31 2.91 14.02
CA GLY A 122 8.03 4.15 14.29
C GLY A 122 7.25 4.96 15.31
N ARG A 123 7.91 5.42 16.36
CA ARG A 123 7.31 6.22 17.44
C ARG A 123 8.07 7.53 17.57
N TRP A 124 7.33 8.62 17.42
CA TRP A 124 7.84 9.97 17.60
C TRP A 124 7.26 10.63 18.85
N GLU A 125 8.11 11.28 19.63
CA GLU A 125 7.74 12.11 20.77
C GLU A 125 8.69 13.31 20.92
N HIS A 126 8.23 14.37 21.59
CA HIS A 126 9.05 15.56 21.81
C HIS A 126 8.78 16.14 23.21
N PRO A 127 9.80 16.54 24.00
CA PRO A 127 9.63 17.06 25.37
C PRO A 127 8.65 18.24 25.49
N SER A 128 8.67 19.17 24.53
CA SER A 128 7.72 20.31 24.45
C SER A 128 6.35 19.96 23.87
N ARG A 129 6.03 18.67 23.66
CA ARG A 129 4.74 18.24 23.11
C ARG A 129 4.09 17.13 23.93
N ILE A 130 2.79 17.28 24.15
CA ILE A 130 1.95 16.26 24.79
C ILE A 130 1.26 15.47 23.69
N GLY A 131 1.67 14.22 23.54
CA GLY A 131 1.18 13.32 22.52
C GLY A 131 2.32 12.52 21.91
N VAL A 132 1.94 11.50 21.16
CA VAL A 132 2.84 10.61 20.44
C VAL A 132 2.29 10.48 19.03
N VAL A 133 3.18 10.47 18.04
CA VAL A 133 2.83 10.11 16.67
C VAL A 133 3.45 8.77 16.35
N LYS A 134 2.70 7.91 15.66
CA LYS A 134 3.16 6.58 15.28
C LYS A 134 2.87 6.34 13.82
N ILE A 135 3.80 5.67 13.15
CA ILE A 135 3.60 5.09 11.83
C ILE A 135 3.79 3.59 11.91
N LYS A 136 3.15 2.85 11.01
CA LYS A 136 3.41 1.41 10.86
C LYS A 136 4.07 1.16 9.52
N THR A 137 5.01 0.23 9.52
CA THR A 137 5.59 -0.34 8.32
C THR A 137 5.33 -1.83 8.34
N GLU A 138 4.56 -2.32 7.36
CA GLU A 138 4.18 -3.72 7.22
C GLU A 138 4.96 -4.33 6.05
N PHE A 139 5.57 -5.49 6.27
CA PHE A 139 6.24 -6.28 5.25
C PHE A 139 5.52 -7.62 5.14
N TYR A 140 4.72 -7.77 4.09
CA TYR A 140 4.07 -9.03 3.73
C TYR A 140 5.09 -9.95 3.07
N ILE A 141 5.22 -11.17 3.60
CA ILE A 141 6.21 -12.14 3.14
C ILE A 141 5.54 -13.05 2.13
N ALA A 142 5.77 -12.81 0.84
CA ALA A 142 5.13 -13.57 -0.24
C ALA A 142 5.73 -14.99 -0.37
N GLU A 143 4.91 -16.01 -0.62
CA GLU A 143 5.38 -17.33 -1.05
C GLU A 143 4.50 -17.89 -2.18
N PRO A 144 5.08 -18.34 -3.31
CA PRO A 144 6.53 -18.46 -3.58
C PRO A 144 7.26 -17.11 -3.68
N ASP A 145 8.60 -17.11 -3.79
CA ASP A 145 9.36 -15.88 -4.05
C ASP A 145 9.03 -15.35 -5.46
N ILE A 146 7.93 -14.63 -5.52
CA ILE A 146 7.36 -14.01 -6.72
C ILE A 146 7.63 -12.52 -6.74
N THR A 147 8.48 -12.01 -5.84
CA THR A 147 8.81 -10.58 -5.77
C THR A 147 9.46 -10.08 -7.06
N ALA A 148 10.22 -10.94 -7.74
CA ALA A 148 10.77 -10.69 -9.07
C ALA A 148 9.73 -10.66 -10.20
N LEU A 149 8.51 -11.16 -9.98
CA LEU A 149 7.42 -11.15 -10.98
C LEU A 149 6.56 -9.89 -10.89
N TYR A 150 6.66 -9.15 -9.78
CA TYR A 150 6.01 -7.85 -9.67
C TYR A 150 6.72 -6.82 -10.56
N THR A 151 5.93 -5.99 -11.24
CA THR A 151 6.49 -4.87 -11.99
C THR A 151 6.73 -3.70 -11.05
N THR A 152 7.98 -3.33 -10.91
CA THR A 152 8.41 -2.20 -10.09
C THR A 152 9.23 -1.20 -10.89
N PHE A 153 9.32 0.02 -10.38
CA PHE A 153 10.28 1.02 -10.86
C PHE A 153 10.90 1.73 -9.67
N ASP A 154 12.16 2.16 -9.82
CA ASP A 154 12.85 2.96 -8.81
C ASP A 154 12.26 4.38 -8.81
N ALA A 155 11.72 4.81 -7.67
CA ALA A 155 10.99 6.06 -7.54
C ALA A 155 11.40 6.86 -6.29
N THR A 156 11.30 8.18 -6.36
CA THR A 156 11.43 9.06 -5.21
C THR A 156 10.06 9.26 -4.58
N GLY A 157 9.96 9.07 -3.26
CA GLY A 157 8.72 9.35 -2.52
C GLY A 157 8.66 10.80 -2.08
N GLU A 158 7.50 11.43 -2.20
CA GLU A 158 7.25 12.79 -1.76
C GLU A 158 6.00 12.88 -0.87
N ALA A 159 6.11 13.59 0.25
CA ALA A 159 4.96 14.05 1.01
C ALA A 159 5.30 15.35 1.73
N VAL A 160 4.32 16.24 1.89
CA VAL A 160 4.47 17.52 2.63
C VAL A 160 5.69 18.36 2.20
N GLY A 161 6.06 18.30 0.91
CA GLY A 161 7.22 18.99 0.35
C GLY A 161 8.57 18.40 0.79
N ILE A 162 8.58 17.15 1.26
CA ILE A 162 9.77 16.40 1.65
C ILE A 162 9.90 15.20 0.73
N GLU A 163 11.09 15.00 0.18
CA GLU A 163 11.43 13.89 -0.70
C GLU A 163 12.35 12.87 0.00
N THR A 164 12.30 11.62 -0.46
CA THR A 164 13.35 10.63 -0.20
C THR A 164 14.63 11.02 -0.95
N TYR A 165 15.79 10.72 -0.40
CA TYR A 165 17.07 10.89 -1.10
C TYR A 165 17.41 9.66 -1.93
N HIS A 166 17.00 8.48 -1.45
CA HIS A 166 17.23 7.21 -2.11
C HIS A 166 15.96 6.75 -2.84
N PRO A 167 16.10 6.19 -4.06
CA PRO A 167 14.96 5.64 -4.77
C PRO A 167 14.50 4.33 -4.11
N ILE A 168 13.19 4.18 -3.99
CA ILE A 168 12.54 2.95 -3.51
C ILE A 168 11.94 2.17 -4.70
N PRO A 169 12.09 0.83 -4.76
CA PRO A 169 11.35 0.02 -5.72
C PRO A 169 9.85 0.09 -5.41
N ALA A 170 9.11 0.85 -6.20
CA ALA A 170 7.67 1.05 -6.04
C ALA A 170 6.88 0.24 -7.08
N ALA A 171 5.73 -0.28 -6.65
CA ALA A 171 4.78 -0.95 -7.53
C ALA A 171 4.27 0.01 -8.62
N THR A 172 4.18 -0.48 -9.85
CA THR A 172 3.45 0.22 -10.91
C THR A 172 1.94 0.24 -10.65
N LEU A 173 1.22 1.17 -11.28
CA LEU A 173 -0.23 1.32 -11.07
C LEU A 173 -1.03 0.07 -11.47
N ASP A 174 -0.63 -0.65 -12.52
CA ASP A 174 -1.26 -1.92 -12.93
C ASP A 174 -0.99 -3.06 -11.94
N THR A 175 0.17 -3.06 -11.28
CA THR A 175 0.46 -3.96 -10.15
C THR A 175 -0.43 -3.64 -8.96
N ILE A 176 -0.56 -2.36 -8.60
CA ILE A 176 -1.44 -1.89 -7.53
C ILE A 176 -2.90 -2.22 -7.83
N TRP A 177 -3.34 -2.10 -9.09
CA TRP A 177 -4.67 -2.50 -9.53
C TRP A 177 -4.97 -3.96 -9.17
N ALA A 178 -4.05 -4.87 -9.48
CA ALA A 178 -4.23 -6.29 -9.20
C ALA A 178 -4.29 -6.59 -7.69
N ASP A 179 -3.39 -5.98 -6.91
CA ASP A 179 -3.41 -6.07 -5.45
C ASP A 179 -4.73 -5.53 -4.86
N LYS A 180 -5.31 -4.47 -5.46
CA LYS A 180 -6.60 -3.92 -5.04
C LYS A 180 -7.77 -4.85 -5.38
N ILE A 181 -7.82 -5.42 -6.58
CA ILE A 181 -8.82 -6.44 -6.93
C ILE A 181 -8.74 -7.63 -5.96
N MET A 182 -7.54 -8.14 -5.71
CA MET A 182 -7.33 -9.20 -4.72
C MET A 182 -7.85 -8.75 -3.35
N ALA A 183 -7.43 -7.59 -2.86
CA ALA A 183 -7.82 -7.12 -1.53
C ALA A 183 -9.34 -6.98 -1.38
N MET A 184 -10.02 -6.41 -2.37
CA MET A 184 -11.48 -6.30 -2.39
C MET A 184 -12.15 -7.68 -2.41
N SER A 185 -11.60 -8.63 -3.17
CA SER A 185 -12.10 -10.01 -3.21
C SER A 185 -11.84 -10.81 -1.92
N ALA A 186 -10.91 -10.39 -1.07
CA ALA A 186 -10.58 -11.12 0.17
C ALA A 186 -11.29 -10.55 1.42
N ARG A 187 -11.71 -9.28 1.39
CA ARG A 187 -12.27 -8.62 2.58
C ARG A 187 -13.69 -9.12 2.92
N PRO A 188 -14.06 -9.15 4.21
CA PRO A 188 -15.42 -9.49 4.62
C PRO A 188 -16.40 -8.31 4.49
N ALA A 189 -15.92 -7.10 4.27
CA ALA A 189 -16.73 -5.89 4.19
C ALA A 189 -16.05 -4.81 3.33
N MET A 190 -16.86 -3.85 2.87
CA MET A 190 -16.41 -2.71 2.08
C MET A 190 -15.38 -1.86 2.83
N LYS A 191 -14.31 -1.47 2.13
CA LYS A 191 -13.45 -0.35 2.53
C LYS A 191 -13.46 0.69 1.43
N TRP A 192 -14.12 1.82 1.67
CA TRP A 192 -14.30 2.88 0.68
C TRP A 192 -12.99 3.46 0.15
N ARG A 193 -11.90 3.39 0.93
CA ARG A 193 -10.55 3.72 0.44
C ARG A 193 -10.08 2.85 -0.72
N ASP A 194 -10.46 1.57 -0.75
CA ASP A 194 -10.12 0.69 -1.87
C ASP A 194 -10.91 1.08 -3.14
N VAL A 195 -12.15 1.57 -3.00
CA VAL A 195 -12.96 2.13 -4.10
C VAL A 195 -12.29 3.39 -4.67
N TYR A 196 -11.88 4.31 -3.80
CA TYR A 196 -11.18 5.53 -4.22
C TYR A 196 -9.86 5.20 -4.90
N ASP A 197 -9.04 4.35 -4.29
CA ASP A 197 -7.74 3.97 -4.82
C ASP A 197 -7.87 3.27 -6.18
N MET A 198 -8.86 2.39 -6.35
CA MET A 198 -9.15 1.76 -7.64
C MET A 198 -9.48 2.80 -8.71
N GLY A 199 -10.39 3.74 -8.41
CA GLY A 199 -10.75 4.80 -9.35
C GLY A 199 -9.57 5.71 -9.70
N TYR A 200 -8.77 6.09 -8.71
CA TYR A 200 -7.55 6.90 -8.92
C TYR A 200 -6.54 6.15 -9.80
N VAL A 201 -6.24 4.88 -9.48
CA VAL A 201 -5.35 4.02 -10.25
C VAL A 201 -5.82 3.92 -11.69
N MET A 202 -7.11 3.69 -11.93
CA MET A 202 -7.68 3.60 -13.28
C MET A 202 -7.60 4.89 -14.08
N ASP A 203 -7.67 6.03 -13.40
CA ASP A 203 -7.59 7.35 -14.03
C ASP A 203 -6.15 7.73 -14.43
N HIS A 204 -5.15 7.14 -13.74
CA HIS A 204 -3.73 7.48 -13.92
C HIS A 204 -2.92 6.37 -14.59
N MET A 205 -3.44 5.13 -14.61
CA MET A 205 -2.82 4.04 -15.36
C MET A 205 -3.10 4.19 -16.85
N GLY A 206 -2.13 3.82 -17.67
CA GLY A 206 -2.35 3.71 -19.11
C GLY A 206 -3.39 2.64 -19.45
N GLN A 207 -3.91 2.68 -20.68
CA GLN A 207 -4.78 1.61 -21.16
C GLN A 207 -4.04 0.27 -21.14
N MET A 208 -4.67 -0.74 -20.55
CA MET A 208 -4.14 -2.09 -20.41
C MET A 208 -5.09 -3.09 -21.07
N SER A 209 -4.54 -4.07 -21.77
CA SER A 209 -5.31 -5.19 -22.31
C SER A 209 -5.82 -6.09 -21.19
N ASP A 210 -6.88 -6.86 -21.46
CA ASP A 210 -7.38 -7.88 -20.52
C ASP A 210 -6.31 -8.97 -20.27
N ASP A 211 -5.53 -9.33 -21.27
CA ASP A 211 -4.44 -10.31 -21.11
C ASP A 211 -3.37 -9.83 -20.13
N ASP A 212 -2.98 -8.56 -20.20
CA ASP A 212 -1.96 -8.01 -19.31
C ASP A 212 -2.49 -7.87 -17.89
N LEU A 213 -3.73 -7.40 -17.71
CA LEU A 213 -4.37 -7.33 -16.39
C LEU A 213 -4.56 -8.73 -15.77
N TYR A 214 -4.91 -9.72 -16.58
CA TYR A 214 -5.01 -11.11 -16.12
C TYR A 214 -3.67 -11.60 -15.58
N LYS A 215 -2.57 -11.37 -16.30
CA LYS A 215 -1.21 -11.71 -15.82
C LYS A 215 -0.86 -11.00 -14.50
N ARG A 216 -1.30 -9.76 -14.30
CA ARG A 216 -1.13 -9.07 -13.01
C ARG A 216 -1.89 -9.77 -11.88
N LEU A 217 -3.12 -10.22 -12.15
CA LEU A 217 -3.89 -11.01 -11.18
C LEU A 217 -3.26 -12.37 -10.89
N GLU A 218 -2.60 -13.01 -11.85
CA GLU A 218 -1.86 -14.27 -11.61
C GLU A 218 -0.73 -14.07 -10.60
N VAL A 219 0.05 -13.00 -10.76
CA VAL A 219 1.11 -12.63 -9.81
C VAL A 219 0.51 -12.32 -8.44
N ALA A 220 -0.57 -11.52 -8.37
CA ALA A 220 -1.24 -11.24 -7.10
C ALA A 220 -1.79 -12.52 -6.44
N CYS A 221 -2.41 -13.43 -7.20
CA CYS A 221 -2.89 -14.71 -6.67
C CYS A 221 -1.76 -15.53 -6.08
N ALA A 222 -0.64 -15.67 -6.79
CA ALA A 222 0.53 -16.38 -6.31
C ALA A 222 1.07 -15.74 -5.02
N SER A 223 1.14 -14.41 -4.96
CA SER A 223 1.60 -13.65 -3.79
C SER A 223 0.82 -13.98 -2.53
N TYR A 224 -0.51 -13.92 -2.63
CA TYR A 224 -1.42 -14.03 -1.49
C TYR A 224 -1.96 -15.45 -1.28
N ARG A 225 -1.38 -16.46 -1.96
CA ARG A 225 -1.85 -17.85 -1.95
C ARG A 225 -3.36 -17.97 -2.23
N SER A 226 -3.81 -17.21 -3.22
CA SER A 226 -5.20 -17.18 -3.68
C SER A 226 -5.32 -17.84 -5.05
N SER A 227 -6.53 -17.84 -5.62
CA SER A 227 -6.79 -18.34 -6.97
C SER A 227 -7.75 -17.40 -7.71
N MET A 228 -7.75 -17.48 -9.03
CA MET A 228 -8.70 -16.73 -9.86
C MET A 228 -10.16 -17.02 -9.48
N THR A 229 -10.48 -18.28 -9.17
CA THR A 229 -11.81 -18.68 -8.66
C THR A 229 -12.13 -17.98 -7.34
N THR A 230 -11.19 -17.98 -6.39
CA THR A 230 -11.36 -17.29 -5.10
C THR A 230 -11.58 -15.80 -5.27
N ILE A 231 -10.86 -15.16 -6.21
CA ILE A 231 -11.10 -13.75 -6.55
C ILE A 231 -12.51 -13.58 -7.10
N CYS A 232 -12.90 -14.39 -8.10
CA CYS A 232 -14.22 -14.28 -8.74
C CYS A 232 -15.36 -14.46 -7.74
N ASP A 233 -15.28 -15.46 -6.86
CA ASP A 233 -16.26 -15.70 -5.79
C ASP A 233 -16.29 -14.53 -4.79
N GLY A 234 -15.11 -14.02 -4.43
CA GLY A 234 -14.96 -12.91 -3.51
C GLY A 234 -15.54 -11.60 -4.04
N LEU A 235 -15.45 -11.37 -5.35
CA LEU A 235 -16.02 -10.21 -6.03
C LEU A 235 -17.55 -10.28 -6.19
N GLN A 236 -18.18 -11.42 -5.89
CA GLN A 236 -19.64 -11.59 -5.93
C GLN A 236 -20.34 -11.28 -4.61
N ARG A 237 -19.61 -10.92 -3.55
CA ARG A 237 -20.23 -10.64 -2.24
C ARG A 237 -21.21 -9.46 -2.34
N ASP A 238 -22.30 -9.57 -1.60
CA ASP A 238 -23.43 -8.61 -1.61
C ASP A 238 -22.97 -7.16 -1.47
N TYR A 239 -22.02 -6.87 -0.58
CA TYR A 239 -21.55 -5.50 -0.36
C TYR A 239 -20.84 -4.88 -1.58
N LEU A 240 -20.29 -5.71 -2.50
CA LEU A 240 -19.73 -5.26 -3.78
C LEU A 240 -20.80 -5.17 -4.85
N ALA A 241 -21.79 -6.08 -4.85
CA ALA A 241 -22.94 -6.01 -5.75
C ALA A 241 -23.75 -4.72 -5.55
N ASP A 242 -23.88 -4.28 -4.29
CA ASP A 242 -24.57 -3.05 -3.92
C ASP A 242 -23.72 -1.78 -4.14
N LEU A 243 -22.44 -1.91 -4.52
CA LEU A 243 -21.52 -0.76 -4.65
C LEU A 243 -22.09 0.32 -5.57
N SER A 244 -22.65 -0.08 -6.72
CA SER A 244 -23.25 0.84 -7.71
C SER A 244 -24.30 1.79 -7.12
N SER A 245 -25.00 1.37 -6.07
CA SER A 245 -26.07 2.14 -5.42
C SER A 245 -25.59 2.96 -4.20
N ASN A 246 -24.31 2.86 -3.83
CA ASN A 246 -23.77 3.40 -2.58
C ASN A 246 -22.83 4.61 -2.74
N TYR A 247 -22.96 5.36 -3.85
CA TYR A 247 -22.12 6.53 -4.12
C TYR A 247 -22.13 7.56 -2.98
N GLN A 248 -23.30 7.84 -2.38
CA GLN A 248 -23.37 8.83 -1.30
C GLN A 248 -22.62 8.38 -0.04
N THR A 249 -22.65 7.09 0.28
CA THR A 249 -21.89 6.50 1.40
C THR A 249 -20.39 6.60 1.15
N PHE A 250 -19.95 6.24 -0.06
CA PHE A 250 -18.58 6.40 -0.52
C PHE A 250 -18.09 7.85 -0.39
N LYS A 251 -18.87 8.80 -0.93
CA LYS A 251 -18.57 10.24 -0.91
C LYS A 251 -18.43 10.77 0.51
N ASN A 252 -19.35 10.42 1.40
CA ASN A 252 -19.31 10.83 2.80
C ASN A 252 -18.07 10.27 3.52
N ASP A 253 -17.67 9.03 3.25
CA ASP A 253 -16.46 8.44 3.82
C ASP A 253 -15.20 9.20 3.36
N MET A 254 -15.14 9.60 2.09
CA MET A 254 -13.98 10.29 1.51
C MET A 254 -13.67 11.65 2.14
N GLN A 255 -14.62 12.29 2.82
CA GLN A 255 -14.38 13.51 3.61
C GLN A 255 -13.35 13.30 4.72
N SER A 256 -13.23 12.07 5.23
CA SER A 256 -12.26 11.74 6.30
C SER A 256 -10.86 11.48 5.76
N TRP A 257 -10.73 11.23 4.45
CA TRP A 257 -9.48 10.76 3.84
C TRP A 257 -8.87 11.78 2.88
N LEU A 258 -9.64 12.75 2.41
CA LEU A 258 -9.15 13.85 1.59
C LEU A 258 -9.01 15.11 2.45
N PRO A 259 -7.89 15.85 2.36
CA PRO A 259 -7.82 17.21 2.89
C PRO A 259 -8.97 18.06 2.33
N GLY A 260 -9.51 18.99 3.12
CA GLY A 260 -10.71 19.76 2.73
C GLY A 260 -10.65 20.36 1.32
N MET A 261 -9.56 21.06 0.97
CA MET A 261 -9.38 21.60 -0.38
C MET A 261 -9.31 20.52 -1.48
N ALA A 262 -8.73 19.35 -1.16
CA ALA A 262 -8.67 18.23 -2.11
C ALA A 262 -10.03 17.55 -2.27
N PHE A 263 -10.83 17.47 -1.21
CA PHE A 263 -12.21 16.99 -1.27
C PHE A 263 -13.07 17.92 -2.11
N ASP A 264 -13.06 19.22 -1.82
CA ASP A 264 -13.83 20.22 -2.55
C ASP A 264 -13.48 20.21 -4.05
N LYS A 265 -12.18 20.14 -4.38
CA LYS A 265 -11.71 20.04 -5.77
C LYS A 265 -12.14 18.73 -6.43
N ALA A 266 -12.10 17.61 -5.73
CA ALA A 266 -12.54 16.32 -6.26
C ALA A 266 -14.06 16.31 -6.53
N GLU A 267 -14.85 17.00 -5.70
CA GLU A 267 -16.28 17.21 -5.96
C GLU A 267 -16.52 18.11 -7.17
N GLU A 268 -15.84 19.27 -7.23
CA GLU A 268 -15.98 20.23 -8.33
C GLU A 268 -15.68 19.59 -9.69
N LEU A 269 -14.66 18.74 -9.74
CA LEU A 269 -14.23 18.03 -10.95
C LEU A 269 -15.04 16.76 -11.25
N GLY A 270 -16.01 16.38 -10.40
CA GLY A 270 -16.74 15.11 -10.53
C GLY A 270 -15.86 13.86 -10.39
N ALA A 271 -14.67 14.00 -9.80
CA ALA A 271 -13.69 12.92 -9.69
C ALA A 271 -14.18 11.77 -8.80
N LEU A 272 -14.91 12.09 -7.72
CA LEU A 272 -15.44 11.06 -6.81
C LEU A 272 -16.46 10.15 -7.50
N GLU A 273 -17.39 10.73 -8.27
CA GLU A 273 -18.38 9.95 -9.04
C GLU A 273 -17.69 9.08 -10.09
N LYS A 274 -16.78 9.68 -10.86
CA LYS A 274 -15.94 8.96 -11.82
C LYS A 274 -15.17 7.80 -11.20
N TYR A 275 -14.55 8.00 -10.03
CA TYR A 275 -13.75 6.97 -9.36
C TYR A 275 -14.62 5.83 -8.83
N HIS A 276 -15.80 6.17 -8.32
CA HIS A 276 -16.79 5.19 -7.89
C HIS A 276 -17.27 4.32 -9.06
N GLU A 277 -17.68 4.92 -10.18
CA GLU A 277 -18.11 4.22 -11.39
C GLU A 277 -17.00 3.37 -12.02
N ALA A 278 -15.77 3.90 -12.06
CA ALA A 278 -14.61 3.18 -12.56
C ALA A 278 -14.37 1.91 -11.72
N CYS A 279 -14.47 2.00 -10.39
CA CYS A 279 -14.30 0.84 -9.52
C CYS A 279 -15.36 -0.24 -9.76
N VAL A 280 -16.64 0.13 -9.89
CA VAL A 280 -17.73 -0.80 -10.26
C VAL A 280 -17.39 -1.51 -11.57
N THR A 281 -17.00 -0.73 -12.59
CA THR A 281 -16.63 -1.26 -13.91
C THR A 281 -15.46 -2.23 -13.83
N GLN A 282 -14.45 -1.96 -12.99
CA GLN A 282 -13.28 -2.84 -12.86
C GLN A 282 -13.60 -4.15 -12.15
N ILE A 283 -14.52 -4.14 -11.17
CA ILE A 283 -14.98 -5.38 -10.53
C ILE A 283 -15.64 -6.28 -11.57
N ASP A 284 -16.54 -5.74 -12.39
CA ASP A 284 -17.20 -6.50 -13.44
C ASP A 284 -16.24 -6.96 -14.53
N ARG A 285 -15.33 -6.08 -14.97
CA ARG A 285 -14.26 -6.43 -15.92
C ARG A 285 -13.41 -7.59 -15.41
N ALA A 286 -12.95 -7.54 -14.15
CA ALA A 286 -12.15 -8.60 -13.56
C ALA A 286 -12.91 -9.94 -13.54
N ARG A 287 -14.20 -9.93 -13.16
CA ARG A 287 -15.04 -11.13 -13.16
C ARG A 287 -15.23 -11.71 -14.56
N MET A 288 -15.55 -10.86 -15.53
CA MET A 288 -15.73 -11.28 -16.93
C MET A 288 -14.44 -11.85 -17.51
N MET A 289 -13.31 -11.16 -17.27
CA MET A 289 -11.98 -11.55 -17.71
C MET A 289 -11.56 -12.92 -17.14
N ILE A 290 -11.85 -13.17 -15.86
CA ILE A 290 -11.59 -14.46 -15.20
C ILE A 290 -12.50 -15.54 -15.78
N ASN A 291 -13.81 -15.31 -15.84
CA ASN A 291 -14.77 -16.31 -16.30
C ASN A 291 -14.56 -16.72 -17.76
N ALA A 292 -14.16 -15.79 -18.62
CA ALA A 292 -13.85 -16.10 -20.02
C ALA A 292 -12.72 -17.13 -20.15
N ARG A 293 -11.69 -17.04 -19.31
CA ARG A 293 -10.53 -17.94 -19.35
C ARG A 293 -10.73 -19.25 -18.57
N VAL A 294 -11.56 -19.25 -17.53
CA VAL A 294 -11.94 -20.49 -16.83
C VAL A 294 -12.86 -21.36 -17.69
N ALA A 295 -13.59 -20.76 -18.64
CA ALA A 295 -14.48 -21.46 -19.56
C ALA A 295 -13.77 -22.00 -20.83
N GLU A 296 -12.51 -21.62 -21.08
CA GLU A 296 -11.70 -22.20 -22.13
C GLU A 296 -11.16 -23.55 -21.64
N PRO A 297 -11.56 -24.70 -22.20
CA PRO A 297 -10.93 -25.97 -21.89
C PRO A 297 -9.45 -25.90 -22.32
N ASP A 298 -8.55 -26.47 -21.53
CA ASP A 298 -7.16 -26.70 -21.91
C ASP A 298 -7.12 -27.51 -23.21
N ASP A 299 -7.02 -26.84 -24.36
CA ASP A 299 -6.75 -27.46 -25.67
C ASP A 299 -5.26 -27.85 -25.77
N GLU A 300 -4.75 -28.60 -24.79
CA GLU A 300 -3.48 -29.35 -24.90
C GLU A 300 -3.57 -30.70 -24.20
N ASP A 301 -4.57 -31.49 -24.58
CA ASP A 301 -4.52 -32.94 -24.42
C ASP A 301 -3.57 -33.49 -25.51
N TYR A 302 -2.25 -33.34 -25.29
CA TYR A 302 -1.24 -34.11 -26.01
C TYR A 302 -1.39 -35.57 -25.58
N ALA A 303 -2.34 -36.27 -26.21
CA ALA A 303 -2.39 -37.72 -26.27
C ALA A 303 -1.18 -38.23 -27.07
N CYS A 304 -0.01 -38.22 -26.44
CA CYS A 304 1.07 -39.14 -26.79
C CYS A 304 0.82 -40.47 -26.10
N GLY A 305 0.40 -41.48 -26.89
CA GLY A 305 0.51 -42.88 -26.50
C GLY A 305 -0.62 -43.75 -27.01
N PHE A 306 -0.53 -44.20 -28.27
CA PHE A 306 -0.28 -45.60 -28.64
C PHE A 306 0.24 -45.66 -30.08
#